data_AF-A0A7S1T2T5-F1
#
_entry.id   AF-A0A7S1T2T5-F1
#
_cell.length_a   1.000
_cell.length_b   1.000
_cell.length_c   1.000
_cell.angle_alpha   90.00
_cell.angle_beta   90.00
_cell.angle_gamma   90.00
#
_symmetry.space_group_name_H-M   'P 1'
#
loop_
_entity.id
_entity.type
_entity.pdbx_description
1 polymer ?
#
loop_
_entity_poly.entity_id
_entity_poly.type
_entity_poly.pdbx_seq_one_letter_code
_entity_poly.pdbx_strand_id
1 'polypeptide(L)'
;YAPIQAAWAGDRCGACNSEMDHEADQLVSCDMCGATVHQTCYGIAKLPSVDDVWLCRACEWREQSGDGVPAPQCVVCPVVGGPLKPTREEGGWCHVACMMWNPMLRAGDEAAMEPVDGVQEIEKTRWELRCCV
;
A
#
# COMPACT_ATOMS: atom_id res chain seq x y z
N TYR A 1 7.41 -7.80 -19.10
CA TYR A 1 6.08 -7.87 -18.46
C TYR A 1 5.50 -6.47 -18.51
N ALA A 2 4.22 -6.29 -18.87
CA ALA A 2 3.59 -4.98 -18.86
C ALA A 2 3.02 -4.70 -17.46
N PRO A 3 3.15 -3.47 -16.91
CA PRO A 3 2.53 -3.11 -15.64
C PRO A 3 1.00 -3.20 -15.71
N ILE A 4 0.37 -3.72 -14.66
CA ILE A 4 -1.09 -3.84 -14.57
C ILE A 4 -1.66 -2.54 -13.98
N GLN A 5 -2.55 -1.89 -14.71
CA GLN A 5 -3.25 -0.69 -14.23
C GLN A 5 -4.49 -1.10 -13.44
N ALA A 6 -4.58 -0.67 -12.19
CA ALA A 6 -5.75 -0.88 -11.35
C ALA A 6 -6.40 0.47 -11.02
N ALA A 7 -7.74 0.46 -10.90
CA ALA A 7 -8.48 1.60 -10.38
C ALA A 7 -8.46 1.55 -8.85
N TRP A 8 -7.84 2.53 -8.22
CA TRP A 8 -7.71 2.59 -6.75
C TRP A 8 -8.72 3.51 -6.08
N ALA A 9 -9.31 4.43 -6.85
CA ALA A 9 -10.39 5.28 -6.38
C ALA A 9 -11.68 4.46 -6.20
N GLY A 10 -12.26 4.49 -5.01
CA GLY A 10 -13.48 3.76 -4.69
C GLY A 10 -13.88 3.81 -3.22
N ASP A 11 -14.93 3.06 -2.89
CA ASP A 11 -15.53 2.91 -1.57
C ASP A 11 -15.04 1.67 -0.80
N ARG A 12 -14.07 0.94 -1.38
CA ARG A 12 -13.48 -0.27 -0.78
C ARG A 12 -12.06 0.00 -0.32
N CYS A 13 -11.69 -0.60 0.81
CA CYS A 13 -10.32 -0.61 1.26
C CYS A 13 -9.41 -1.38 0.29
N GLY A 14 -8.39 -0.72 -0.24
CA GLY A 14 -7.39 -1.31 -1.14
C GLY A 14 -6.44 -2.35 -0.50
N ALA A 15 -6.65 -2.69 0.77
CA ALA A 15 -5.89 -3.71 1.49
C ALA A 15 -6.73 -4.98 1.80
N CYS A 16 -7.92 -4.81 2.38
CA CYS A 16 -8.80 -5.92 2.77
C CYS A 16 -9.99 -6.14 1.81
N ASN A 17 -10.21 -5.24 0.84
CA ASN A 17 -11.32 -5.24 -0.11
C ASN A 17 -12.74 -5.17 0.52
N SER A 18 -12.83 -4.72 1.77
CA SER A 18 -14.11 -4.49 2.47
C SER A 18 -14.59 -3.04 2.29
N GLU A 19 -15.91 -2.88 2.26
CA GLU A 19 -16.64 -1.60 2.25
C GLU A 19 -17.16 -1.21 3.65
N MET A 20 -16.97 -2.08 4.65
CA MET A 20 -17.50 -1.86 6.00
C MET A 20 -16.74 -0.74 6.70
N ASP A 21 -17.44 0.29 7.15
CA ASP A 21 -16.88 1.38 7.95
C ASP A 21 -17.24 1.16 9.43
N HIS A 22 -16.28 1.31 10.34
CA HIS A 22 -16.48 1.14 11.78
C HIS A 22 -16.03 2.40 12.53
N GLU A 23 -16.71 2.77 13.62
CA GLU A 23 -16.37 3.98 14.39
C GLU A 23 -14.91 4.01 14.89
N ALA A 24 -14.29 2.84 15.10
CA ALA A 24 -12.91 2.70 15.53
C ALA A 24 -11.94 2.26 14.42
N ASP A 25 -12.42 2.11 13.18
CA ASP A 25 -11.61 1.70 12.02
C ASP A 25 -12.20 2.27 10.74
N GLN A 26 -12.01 3.58 10.56
CA GLN A 26 -12.66 4.32 9.49
C GLN A 26 -11.95 4.17 8.15
N LEU A 27 -12.72 4.24 7.06
CA LEU A 27 -12.15 4.39 5.71
C LEU A 27 -11.61 5.81 5.50
N VAL A 28 -10.38 5.90 5.01
CA VAL A 28 -9.70 7.15 4.66
C VAL A 28 -9.24 7.09 3.22
N SER A 29 -9.52 8.14 2.44
CA SER A 29 -9.18 8.23 1.02
C SER A 29 -8.04 9.23 0.79
N CYS A 30 -7.05 8.83 -0.01
CA CYS A 30 -5.93 9.70 -0.38
C CYS A 30 -6.37 10.78 -1.36
N ASP A 31 -6.12 12.05 -1.04
CA ASP A 31 -6.53 13.18 -1.87
C ASP A 31 -5.80 13.26 -3.22
N MET A 32 -4.61 12.65 -3.34
CA MET A 32 -3.83 12.68 -4.58
C MET A 32 -4.12 11.50 -5.52
N CYS A 33 -4.26 10.28 -5.00
CA CYS A 33 -4.44 9.08 -5.84
C CYS A 33 -5.82 8.41 -5.72
N GLY A 34 -6.67 8.90 -4.82
CA GLY A 34 -8.01 8.37 -4.56
C GLY A 34 -8.05 7.03 -3.84
N ALA A 35 -6.90 6.40 -3.55
CA ALA A 35 -6.86 5.11 -2.86
C ALA A 35 -7.50 5.19 -1.48
N THR A 36 -8.47 4.32 -1.22
CA THR A 36 -9.19 4.24 0.07
C THR A 36 -8.64 3.08 0.89
N VAL A 37 -8.43 3.28 2.19
CA VAL A 37 -7.96 2.26 3.12
C VAL A 37 -8.60 2.40 4.49
N HIS A 38 -8.76 1.29 5.21
CA HIS A 38 -9.06 1.33 6.63
C HIS A 38 -7.88 1.87 7.44
N GLN A 39 -8.22 2.57 8.52
CA GLN A 39 -7.26 3.10 9.49
C GLN A 39 -6.29 2.00 9.95
N THR A 40 -6.80 0.86 10.38
CA THR A 40 -6.00 -0.26 10.90
C THR A 40 -5.24 -0.98 9.80
N CYS A 41 -5.85 -1.16 8.62
CA CYS A 41 -5.20 -1.82 7.50
C CYS A 41 -3.95 -1.06 7.04
N TYR A 42 -3.99 0.27 7.05
CA TYR A 42 -2.88 1.10 6.58
C TYR A 42 -1.98 1.66 7.69
N GLY A 43 -2.35 1.45 8.97
CA GLY A 43 -1.62 1.96 10.13
C GLY A 43 -1.69 3.48 10.29
N ILE A 44 -2.87 4.06 10.12
CA ILE A 44 -3.11 5.51 10.28
C ILE A 44 -3.27 5.82 11.77
N ALA A 45 -2.23 6.40 12.38
CA ALA A 45 -2.22 6.68 13.82
C ALA A 45 -3.29 7.69 14.28
N LYS A 46 -3.60 8.68 13.44
CA LYS A 46 -4.62 9.70 13.70
C LYS A 46 -5.38 9.98 12.41
N LEU A 47 -6.70 9.94 12.49
CA LEU A 47 -7.55 10.32 11.36
C LEU A 47 -7.39 11.80 11.02
N PRO A 48 -7.37 12.16 9.72
CA PRO A 48 -7.37 13.56 9.31
C PRO A 48 -8.66 14.24 9.79
N SER A 49 -8.56 15.53 10.11
CA SER A 49 -9.77 16.34 10.33
C SER A 49 -10.49 16.54 9.00
N VAL A 50 -11.77 16.93 9.03
CA VAL A 50 -12.60 17.11 7.81
C VAL A 50 -11.98 18.09 6.81
N ASP A 51 -11.25 19.08 7.30
CA ASP A 51 -10.62 20.12 6.47
C ASP A 51 -9.13 19.81 6.15
N ASP A 52 -8.60 18.70 6.64
CA ASP A 52 -7.19 18.33 6.45
C ASP A 52 -7.02 17.43 5.22
N VAL A 53 -6.01 17.73 4.41
CA VAL A 53 -5.56 16.85 3.32
C VAL A 53 -4.86 15.62 3.90
N TRP A 54 -5.23 14.44 3.43
CA TRP A 54 -4.55 13.19 3.74
C TRP A 54 -3.94 12.57 2.49
N LEU A 55 -2.63 12.32 2.56
CA LEU A 55 -1.86 11.65 1.52
C LEU A 55 -1.38 10.30 2.05
N CYS A 56 -1.51 9.25 1.24
CA CYS A 56 -0.87 7.97 1.54
C CYS A 56 0.66 8.09 1.43
N ARG A 57 1.42 7.15 2.02
CA ARG A 57 2.89 7.23 2.05
C ARG A 57 3.54 7.39 0.67
N ALA A 58 3.00 6.72 -0.35
CA ALA A 58 3.53 6.84 -1.71
C ALA A 58 3.29 8.23 -2.31
N CYS A 59 2.18 8.88 -1.98
CA CYS A 59 1.86 10.23 -2.45
C CYS A 59 2.66 11.30 -1.68
N GLU A 60 2.82 11.15 -0.36
CA GLU A 60 3.71 12.02 0.42
C GLU A 60 5.15 11.95 -0.10
N TRP A 61 5.65 10.74 -0.37
CA TRP A 61 6.99 10.58 -0.93
C TRP A 61 7.13 11.22 -2.31
N ARG A 62 6.11 11.10 -3.18
CA ARG A 62 6.13 11.75 -4.50
C ARG A 62 6.16 13.27 -4.39
N GLU A 63 5.33 13.84 -3.51
CA GLU A 63 5.30 15.29 -3.28
C GLU A 63 6.67 15.82 -2.88
N GLN A 64 7.44 15.03 -2.12
CA GLN A 64 8.79 15.38 -1.68
C GLN A 64 9.89 15.09 -2.70
N SER A 65 9.69 14.12 -3.61
CA SER A 65 10.72 13.64 -4.54
C SER A 65 10.93 14.53 -5.76
N GLY A 66 10.00 15.44 -6.05
CA GLY A 66 10.08 16.37 -7.17
C GLY A 66 9.74 15.77 -8.54
N ASP A 67 9.65 16.63 -9.54
CA ASP A 67 9.22 16.26 -10.90
C ASP A 67 10.22 15.32 -11.58
N GLY A 68 9.69 14.33 -12.31
CA GLY A 68 10.47 13.38 -13.09
C GLY A 68 10.96 12.14 -12.33
N VAL A 69 10.77 12.08 -11.01
CA VAL A 69 11.03 10.86 -10.24
C VAL A 69 9.88 9.86 -10.46
N PRO A 70 10.18 8.59 -10.85
CA PRO A 70 9.14 7.59 -11.05
C PRO A 70 8.32 7.32 -9.80
N ALA A 71 7.06 6.95 -10.02
CA ALA A 71 6.18 6.42 -9.00
C ALA A 71 6.83 5.28 -8.21
N PRO A 72 6.65 5.20 -6.89
CA PRO A 72 6.85 3.96 -6.15
C PRO A 72 6.11 2.78 -6.79
N GLN A 73 6.78 1.64 -6.90
CA GLN A 73 6.21 0.40 -7.44
C GLN A 73 6.35 -0.74 -6.45
N CYS A 74 5.34 -1.60 -6.40
CA CYS A 74 5.38 -2.79 -5.57
C CYS A 74 6.47 -3.75 -6.07
N VAL A 75 7.34 -4.20 -5.17
CA VAL A 75 8.43 -5.14 -5.50
C VAL A 75 7.96 -6.59 -5.61
N VAL A 76 6.72 -6.90 -5.24
CA VAL A 76 6.20 -8.29 -5.19
C VAL A 76 5.04 -8.55 -6.15
N CYS A 77 4.53 -7.54 -6.86
CA CYS A 77 3.51 -7.71 -7.89
C CYS A 77 3.64 -6.65 -9.00
N PRO A 78 3.09 -6.88 -10.21
CA PRO A 78 3.19 -5.94 -11.33
C PRO A 78 2.13 -4.81 -11.32
N VAL A 79 1.30 -4.70 -10.28
CA VAL A 79 0.20 -3.73 -10.21
C VAL A 79 0.75 -2.34 -9.87
N VAL A 80 0.28 -1.32 -10.60
CA VAL A 80 0.73 0.07 -10.44
C VAL A 80 -0.20 0.85 -9.52
N GLY A 81 0.37 1.73 -8.69
CA GLY A 81 -0.37 2.66 -7.83
C GLY A 81 -0.88 2.02 -6.53
N GLY A 82 -1.84 2.66 -5.88
CA GLY A 82 -2.50 2.12 -4.69
C GLY A 82 -1.77 2.35 -3.37
N PRO A 83 -2.30 1.76 -2.28
CA PRO A 83 -1.75 1.92 -0.93
C PRO A 83 -0.46 1.10 -0.78
N LEU A 84 0.67 1.80 -0.88
CA LEU A 84 2.01 1.24 -0.69
C LEU A 84 2.61 1.69 0.64
N LYS A 85 3.50 0.87 1.17
CA LYS A 85 4.38 1.17 2.32
C LYS A 85 5.83 0.91 1.93
N PRO A 86 6.81 1.65 2.48
CA PRO A 86 8.22 1.42 2.21
C PRO A 86 8.62 0.05 2.76
N THR A 87 9.49 -0.66 2.03
CA THR A 87 10.11 -1.88 2.55
C THR A 87 11.28 -1.55 3.46
N ARG A 88 11.76 -2.55 4.20
CA ARG A 88 13.00 -2.44 4.97
C ARG A 88 14.23 -2.17 4.08
N GLU A 89 14.20 -2.70 2.85
CA GLU A 89 15.23 -2.44 1.84
C GLU A 89 15.07 -1.03 1.26
N GLU A 90 16.19 -0.34 1.09
CA GLU A 90 16.23 1.04 0.60
C GLU A 90 15.60 1.15 -0.80
N GLY A 91 14.68 2.12 -0.96
CA GLY A 91 14.00 2.39 -2.23
C GLY A 91 12.92 1.38 -2.62
N GLY A 92 12.73 0.29 -1.85
CA GLY A 92 11.68 -0.68 -2.12
C GLY A 92 10.33 -0.28 -1.54
N TRP A 93 9.26 -0.69 -2.22
CA TRP A 93 7.88 -0.44 -1.82
C TRP A 93 7.04 -1.69 -1.99
N CYS A 94 6.03 -1.87 -1.14
CA CYS A 94 5.13 -3.01 -1.21
C CYS A 94 3.69 -2.58 -0.95
N HIS A 95 2.72 -3.18 -1.66
CA HIS A 95 1.32 -2.97 -1.34
C HIS A 95 1.01 -3.52 0.04
N VAL A 96 0.18 -2.81 0.79
CA VAL A 96 -0.33 -3.30 2.07
C VAL A 96 -1.09 -4.62 1.90
N ALA A 97 -1.91 -4.74 0.84
CA ALA A 97 -2.54 -6.02 0.47
C ALA A 97 -1.50 -7.13 0.22
N CYS A 98 -0.43 -6.85 -0.55
CA CYS A 98 0.59 -7.86 -0.80
C CYS A 98 1.29 -8.31 0.49
N MET A 99 1.56 -7.38 1.40
CA MET A 99 2.10 -7.68 2.73
C MET A 99 1.13 -8.55 3.54
N MET A 100 -0.16 -8.19 3.62
CA MET A 100 -1.14 -8.92 4.42
C MET A 100 -1.41 -10.34 3.93
N TRP A 101 -1.41 -10.54 2.61
CA TRP A 101 -1.83 -11.81 1.99
C TRP A 101 -0.65 -12.69 1.56
N ASN A 102 0.60 -12.26 1.80
CA ASN A 102 1.79 -13.07 1.60
C ASN A 102 2.36 -13.51 2.97
N PRO A 103 2.38 -14.81 3.29
CA PRO A 103 2.79 -15.30 4.61
C PRO A 103 4.27 -15.06 4.94
N MET A 104 5.10 -14.69 3.96
CA MET A 104 6.51 -14.38 4.17
C MET A 104 6.75 -12.88 4.44
N LEU A 105 5.74 -12.04 4.22
CA LEU A 105 5.81 -10.61 4.47
C LEU A 105 5.19 -10.27 5.82
N ARG A 106 5.68 -9.19 6.44
CA ARG A 106 5.20 -8.70 7.73
C ARG A 106 5.45 -7.20 7.86
N ALA A 107 4.68 -6.54 8.71
CA ALA A 107 4.99 -5.19 9.15
C ALA A 107 6.08 -5.23 10.22
N GLY A 108 7.06 -4.33 10.14
CA GLY A 108 8.04 -4.14 11.21
C GLY A 108 7.41 -3.56 12.48
N ASP A 109 6.47 -2.63 12.31
CA ASP A 109 5.55 -2.14 13.33
C ASP A 109 4.11 -2.39 12.87
N GLU A 110 3.38 -3.24 13.59
CA GLU A 110 2.00 -3.63 13.24
C GLU A 110 0.99 -2.49 13.43
N ALA A 111 1.28 -1.49 14.27
CA ALA A 111 0.41 -0.33 14.44
C ALA A 111 0.60 0.69 13.30
N ALA A 112 1.84 0.87 12.84
CA ALA A 112 2.15 1.74 11.70
C ALA A 112 2.02 1.03 10.34
N MET A 113 1.93 -0.31 10.34
CA MET A 113 1.96 -1.16 9.15
C MET A 113 3.18 -0.91 8.25
N GLU A 114 4.30 -0.49 8.84
CA GLU A 114 5.55 -0.18 8.13
C GLU A 114 6.79 -0.33 9.03
N PRO A 115 8.01 -0.50 8.47
CA PRO A 115 8.26 -0.85 7.07
C PRO A 115 7.84 -2.29 6.77
N VAL A 116 7.66 -2.62 5.50
CA VAL A 116 7.40 -4.00 5.07
C VAL A 116 8.71 -4.81 5.10
N ASP A 117 8.73 -5.89 5.87
CA ASP A 117 9.88 -6.79 6.02
C ASP A 117 9.59 -8.17 5.40
N GLY A 118 10.64 -8.98 5.21
CA GLY A 118 10.54 -10.37 4.72
C GLY A 118 10.53 -10.53 3.19
N VAL A 119 10.75 -9.45 2.42
CA VAL A 119 10.79 -9.53 0.94
C VAL A 119 11.85 -10.53 0.45
N GLN A 120 13.03 -10.54 1.08
CA GLN A 120 14.14 -11.46 0.75
C GLN A 120 13.86 -12.91 1.20
N GLU A 121 12.85 -13.12 2.04
CA GLU A 121 12.46 -14.44 2.57
C GLU A 121 11.39 -15.11 1.70
N ILE A 122 10.83 -14.40 0.70
CA ILE A 122 9.90 -14.99 -0.26
C ILE A 122 10.59 -16.14 -1.00
N GLU A 123 10.04 -17.35 -0.88
CA GLU A 123 10.54 -18.55 -1.53
C GLU A 123 10.77 -18.32 -3.04
N LYS A 124 11.94 -18.73 -3.53
CA LYS A 124 12.36 -18.52 -4.94
C LYS A 124 11.32 -19.05 -5.95
N THR A 125 10.71 -20.18 -5.64
CA THR A 125 9.67 -20.83 -6.45
C THR A 125 8.43 -19.95 -6.64
N ARG A 126 8.11 -19.04 -5.71
CA ARG A 126 6.97 -18.12 -5.86
C ARG A 126 7.17 -17.12 -6.98
N TRP A 127 8.41 -16.73 -7.26
CA TRP A 127 8.75 -15.82 -8.37
C TRP A 127 8.67 -16.50 -9.74
N GLU A 128 8.68 -17.84 -9.76
CA GLU A 128 8.57 -18.64 -10.98
C GLU A 128 7.10 -18.92 -11.36
N LEU A 129 6.17 -18.65 -10.44
CA LEU A 129 4.74 -18.83 -10.70
C LEU A 129 4.24 -17.80 -11.71
N ARG A 130 3.37 -18.25 -12.61
CA ARG A 130 2.65 -17.37 -13.53
C ARG A 130 1.31 -16.99 -12.90
N CYS A 131 1.12 -15.70 -12.67
CA CYS A 131 -0.19 -15.15 -12.32
C CYS A 131 -1.23 -15.57 -13.38
N CYS A 132 -2.38 -16.08 -12.94
CA CYS A 132 -3.42 -16.62 -13.83
C CYS A 132 -4.52 -15.62 -14.20
N VAL A 133 -4.47 -14.40 -13.64
CA VAL A 133 -5.38 -13.29 -13.92
C VAL A 133 -4.80 -12.32 -14.93
#